data_AF-A0A075FQP5-F1
#
_entry.id   AF-A0A075FQP5-F1
#
_cell.length_a   1.000
_cell.length_b   1.000
_cell.length_c   1.000
_cell.angle_alpha   90.00
_cell.angle_beta   90.00
_cell.angle_gamma   90.00
#
_symmetry.space_group_name_H-M   'P 1'
#
loop_
_entity.id
_entity.type
_entity.pdbx_description
1 polymer ?
#
loop_
_entity_poly.entity_id
_entity_poly.type
_entity_poly.pdbx_seq_one_letter_code
_entity_poly.pdbx_strand_id
1 'polypeptide(L)'
;MQRTHGHERPRAVVTPLISVSTVVQPHEDPSRVVEAVKAMFSDWIPDVIPSNTDFPNDRSAVMMTGSSESLDTLLEATKNQRILDTALDAMTMELDGGSTGFSLSRQAALAGKASFVISERAMGGEIRVGLTGDGLAGWLEQRTSHAGRDSVPRSVGDGLAMTDEGEPVEWFNREGNRTIGED
;
A
#
# COMPACT_ATOMS: atom_id res chain seq x y z
N MET A 1 -24.64 -13.29 43.47
CA MET A 1 -23.43 -13.08 42.65
C MET A 1 -23.86 -13.05 41.19
N GLN A 2 -24.12 -11.87 40.62
CA GLN A 2 -24.48 -11.72 39.20
C GLN A 2 -23.22 -11.27 38.46
N ARG A 3 -22.78 -12.07 37.48
CA ARG A 3 -21.69 -11.72 36.57
C ARG A 3 -22.29 -10.84 35.48
N THR A 4 -21.97 -9.55 35.49
CA THR A 4 -22.27 -8.63 34.39
C THR A 4 -21.33 -8.98 33.24
N HIS A 5 -21.88 -9.55 32.16
CA HIS A 5 -21.20 -9.62 30.87
C HIS A 5 -21.02 -8.18 30.37
N GLY A 6 -19.79 -7.67 30.46
CA GLY A 6 -19.39 -6.44 29.80
C GLY A 6 -19.52 -6.65 28.30
N HIS A 7 -20.50 -5.98 27.70
CA HIS A 7 -20.60 -5.84 26.26
C HIS A 7 -19.48 -4.88 25.84
N GLU A 8 -18.35 -5.42 25.38
CA GLU A 8 -17.30 -4.61 24.78
C GLU A 8 -17.92 -3.88 23.59
N ARG A 9 -18.02 -2.55 23.70
CA ARG A 9 -18.44 -1.72 22.56
C ARG A 9 -17.40 -1.92 21.46
N PRO A 10 -17.81 -2.11 20.19
CA PRO A 10 -16.85 -2.10 19.10
C PRO A 10 -16.09 -0.78 19.15
N ARG A 11 -14.77 -0.88 19.34
CA ARG A 11 -13.86 0.26 19.35
C ARG A 11 -14.04 0.95 18.00
N ALA A 12 -14.34 2.26 18.00
CA ALA A 12 -14.50 3.01 16.76
C ALA A 12 -13.23 2.79 15.92
N VAL A 13 -13.39 2.29 14.70
CA VAL A 13 -12.27 2.08 13.80
C VAL A 13 -11.79 3.46 13.39
N VAL A 14 -10.67 3.89 13.96
CA VAL A 14 -10.07 5.20 13.71
C VAL A 14 -9.32 5.10 12.38
N THR A 15 -9.57 6.06 11.48
CA THR A 15 -8.79 6.18 10.25
C THR A 15 -7.32 6.40 10.61
N PRO A 16 -6.39 5.59 10.08
CA PRO A 16 -4.99 5.72 10.42
C PRO A 16 -4.39 7.02 9.86
N LEU A 17 -3.33 7.49 10.51
CA LEU A 17 -2.47 8.52 9.95
C LEU A 17 -1.69 7.94 8.77
N ILE A 18 -1.67 8.64 7.65
CA ILE A 18 -0.98 8.23 6.43
C ILE A 18 0.17 9.21 6.18
N SER A 19 1.39 8.68 6.23
CA SER A 19 2.60 9.38 5.83
C SER A 19 3.07 8.87 4.48
N VAL A 20 3.51 9.77 3.61
CA VAL A 20 3.96 9.46 2.26
C VAL A 20 5.27 10.19 2.01
N SER A 21 6.29 9.45 1.56
CA SER A 21 7.59 10.01 1.23
C SER A 21 8.17 9.42 -0.05
N THR A 22 9.05 10.18 -0.69
CA THR A 22 9.80 9.72 -1.86
C THR A 22 11.12 10.50 -1.98
N VAL A 23 12.05 10.00 -2.77
CA VAL A 23 13.35 10.65 -3.00
C VAL A 23 13.46 11.07 -4.45
N VAL A 24 13.64 12.36 -4.70
CA VAL A 24 14.01 12.90 -6.00
C VAL A 24 15.50 12.75 -6.18
N GLN A 25 15.92 11.92 -7.13
CA GLN A 25 17.32 11.79 -7.49
C GLN A 25 17.79 12.99 -8.31
N PRO A 26 19.10 13.30 -8.33
CA PRO A 26 19.65 14.43 -9.11
C PRO A 26 19.23 14.40 -10.57
N HIS A 27 19.06 13.19 -11.11
CA HIS A 27 18.71 12.95 -12.49
C HIS A 27 17.21 12.89 -12.81
N GLU A 28 16.36 13.29 -11.87
CA GLU A 28 14.90 13.21 -12.03
C GLU A 28 14.26 14.59 -12.08
N ASP A 29 13.20 14.71 -12.87
CA ASP A 29 12.36 15.89 -12.87
C ASP A 29 11.47 15.90 -11.61
N PRO A 30 11.60 16.89 -10.70
CA PRO A 30 10.79 16.99 -9.48
C PRO A 30 9.29 16.97 -9.76
N SER A 31 8.86 17.63 -10.84
CA SER A 31 7.44 17.75 -11.17
C SER A 31 6.84 16.38 -11.50
N ARG A 32 7.56 15.55 -12.26
CA ARG A 32 7.11 14.19 -12.60
C ARG A 32 7.10 13.26 -11.38
N VAL A 33 8.02 13.45 -10.43
CA VAL A 33 7.99 12.72 -9.16
C VAL A 33 6.76 13.10 -8.35
N VAL A 34 6.44 14.39 -8.25
CA VAL A 34 5.23 14.86 -7.55
C VAL A 34 3.97 14.35 -8.23
N GLU A 35 3.90 14.37 -9.57
CA GLU A 35 2.78 13.80 -10.34
C GLU A 35 2.58 12.32 -10.04
N ALA A 36 3.66 11.53 -9.98
CA ALA A 36 3.59 10.10 -9.65
C ALA A 36 3.02 9.86 -8.25
N VAL A 37 3.43 10.64 -7.25
CA VAL A 37 2.86 10.53 -5.89
C VAL A 37 1.39 10.92 -5.89
N LYS A 38 1.05 12.05 -6.53
CA LYS A 38 -0.34 12.54 -6.60
C LYS A 38 -1.28 11.66 -7.39
N ALA A 39 -0.76 10.84 -8.30
CA ALA A 39 -1.57 9.83 -9.00
C ALA A 39 -2.14 8.78 -8.04
N MET A 40 -1.49 8.53 -6.90
CA MET A 40 -1.94 7.59 -5.86
C MET A 40 -2.49 8.30 -4.60
N PHE A 41 -2.03 9.52 -4.33
CA PHE A 41 -2.38 10.33 -3.16
C PHE A 41 -2.67 11.77 -3.59
N SER A 42 -3.87 12.00 -4.13
CA SER A 42 -4.21 13.26 -4.83
C SER A 42 -4.12 14.52 -3.95
N ASP A 43 -4.31 14.36 -2.65
CA ASP A 43 -4.28 15.39 -1.61
C ASP A 43 -2.89 15.58 -0.98
N TRP A 44 -1.91 14.75 -1.34
CA TRP A 44 -0.55 14.84 -0.81
C TRP A 44 0.13 16.15 -1.21
N ILE A 45 0.70 16.83 -0.22
CA ILE A 45 1.48 18.05 -0.38
C ILE A 45 2.87 17.82 0.23
N PRO A 46 3.95 17.86 -0.58
CA PRO A 46 5.30 17.72 -0.05
C PRO A 46 5.73 18.92 0.79
N ASP A 47 6.53 18.65 1.81
CA ASP A 47 7.24 19.64 2.63
C ASP A 47 8.24 20.49 1.84
N VAL A 48 8.88 19.88 0.85
CA VAL A 48 9.84 20.52 -0.04
C VAL A 48 9.67 20.02 -1.47
N ILE A 49 9.84 20.93 -2.44
CA ILE A 49 9.99 20.57 -3.86
C ILE A 49 11.33 21.16 -4.32
N PRO A 50 12.33 20.34 -4.68
CA PRO A 50 13.58 20.87 -5.21
C PRO A 50 13.34 21.57 -6.55
N SER A 51 14.14 22.60 -6.84
CA SER A 51 14.09 23.26 -8.16
C SER A 51 14.46 22.29 -9.27
N ASN A 52 13.82 22.46 -10.43
CA ASN A 52 14.22 21.75 -11.64
C ASN A 52 15.51 22.40 -12.20
N THR A 53 16.46 21.58 -12.64
CA THR A 53 17.76 22.04 -13.15
C THR A 53 18.16 21.22 -14.37
N ASP A 54 18.65 21.89 -15.41
CA ASP A 54 19.17 21.23 -16.61
C ASP A 54 20.38 20.35 -16.30
N PHE A 55 20.67 19.40 -17.20
CA PHE A 55 21.83 18.52 -17.06
C PHE A 55 23.07 19.06 -17.78
N PRO A 56 24.28 18.80 -17.23
CA PRO A 56 24.55 18.18 -15.93
C PRO A 56 24.23 19.12 -14.75
N ASN A 57 23.89 18.55 -13.58
CA ASN A 57 23.67 19.32 -12.35
C ASN A 57 24.36 18.68 -11.13
N ASP A 58 24.68 19.51 -10.14
CA ASP A 58 25.32 19.12 -8.86
C ASP A 58 24.30 18.93 -7.72
N ARG A 59 23.02 18.79 -8.06
CA ARG A 59 21.96 18.63 -7.06
C ARG A 59 22.17 17.30 -6.33
N SER A 60 21.98 17.27 -5.02
CA SER A 60 21.94 16.03 -4.26
C SER A 60 20.54 15.39 -4.31
N ALA A 61 20.43 14.12 -3.92
CA ALA A 61 19.11 13.51 -3.75
C ALA A 61 18.34 14.23 -2.63
N VAL A 62 17.07 14.54 -2.87
CA VAL A 62 16.20 15.26 -1.93
C VAL A 62 15.02 14.37 -1.56
N MET A 63 14.83 14.15 -0.25
CA MET A 63 13.64 13.48 0.26
C MET A 63 12.49 14.48 0.35
N MET A 64 11.33 14.11 -0.21
CA MET A 64 10.07 14.83 -0.04
C MET A 64 9.17 13.99 0.86
N THR A 65 8.57 14.64 1.86
CA THR A 65 7.67 14.00 2.83
C THR A 65 6.38 14.78 2.90
N GLY A 66 5.27 14.10 3.15
CA GLY A 66 3.99 14.72 3.43
C GLY A 66 3.01 13.71 4.00
N SER A 67 1.79 14.15 4.27
CA SER A 67 0.68 13.28 4.69
C SER A 67 -0.39 13.20 3.61
N SER A 68 -1.25 12.19 3.73
CA SER A 68 -2.50 12.10 2.99
C SER A 68 -3.63 11.80 3.98
N GLU A 69 -4.84 12.22 3.64
CA GLU A 69 -6.06 11.97 4.37
C GLU A 69 -6.73 10.65 3.96
N SER A 70 -6.34 10.05 2.83
CA SER A 70 -7.00 8.85 2.31
C SER A 70 -6.10 7.91 1.48
N LEU A 71 -6.47 6.62 1.49
CA LEU A 71 -5.93 5.59 0.58
C LEU A 71 -6.86 5.32 -0.63
N ASP A 72 -7.95 6.08 -0.81
CA ASP A 72 -9.01 5.74 -1.76
C ASP A 72 -8.49 5.55 -3.19
N THR A 73 -7.70 6.49 -3.71
CA THR A 73 -7.17 6.40 -5.08
C THR A 73 -6.29 5.17 -5.29
N LEU A 74 -5.45 4.85 -4.30
CA LEU A 74 -4.64 3.62 -4.30
C LEU A 74 -5.52 2.37 -4.29
N LEU A 75 -6.52 2.31 -3.41
CA LEU A 75 -7.43 1.17 -3.28
C LEU A 75 -8.34 0.99 -4.49
N GLU A 76 -8.73 2.08 -5.16
CA GLU A 76 -9.43 2.03 -6.43
C GLU A 76 -8.53 1.44 -7.53
N ALA A 77 -7.25 1.83 -7.59
CA ALA A 77 -6.30 1.27 -8.53
C ALA A 77 -6.10 -0.24 -8.31
N THR A 78 -5.88 -0.69 -7.06
CA THR A 78 -5.73 -2.12 -6.74
C THR A 78 -6.99 -2.92 -7.05
N LYS A 79 -8.17 -2.37 -6.76
CA LYS A 79 -9.46 -2.97 -7.13
C LYS A 79 -9.62 -3.11 -8.64
N ASN A 80 -9.31 -2.06 -9.40
CA ASN A 80 -9.39 -2.07 -10.86
C ASN A 80 -8.41 -3.07 -11.48
N GLN A 81 -7.25 -3.26 -10.85
CA GLN A 81 -6.24 -4.25 -11.22
C GLN A 81 -6.55 -5.66 -10.70
N ARG A 82 -7.56 -5.83 -9.85
CA ARG A 82 -7.94 -7.10 -9.19
C ARG A 82 -6.81 -7.70 -8.35
N ILE A 83 -6.05 -6.85 -7.66
CA ILE A 83 -4.91 -7.25 -6.81
C ILE A 83 -5.13 -6.89 -5.33
N LEU A 84 -6.38 -6.91 -4.86
CA LEU A 84 -6.71 -6.53 -3.47
C LEU A 84 -6.15 -7.51 -2.43
N ASP A 85 -6.00 -8.79 -2.76
CA ASP A 85 -5.34 -9.75 -1.88
C ASP A 85 -3.83 -9.48 -1.80
N THR A 86 -3.16 -9.26 -2.94
CA THR A 86 -1.75 -8.81 -2.96
C THR A 86 -1.58 -7.49 -2.21
N ALA A 87 -2.54 -6.56 -2.31
CA ALA A 87 -2.51 -5.31 -1.58
C ALA A 87 -2.62 -5.53 -0.06
N LEU A 88 -3.49 -6.44 0.39
CA LEU A 88 -3.58 -6.80 1.80
C LEU A 88 -2.25 -7.36 2.30
N ASP A 89 -1.68 -8.32 1.58
CA ASP A 89 -0.44 -8.97 1.99
C ASP A 89 0.73 -7.97 2.01
N ALA A 90 0.90 -7.19 0.94
CA ALA A 90 1.96 -6.18 0.84
C ALA A 90 1.84 -5.08 1.90
N MET A 91 0.62 -4.58 2.17
CA MET A 91 0.39 -3.54 3.17
C MET A 91 0.49 -4.05 4.61
N THR A 92 0.53 -5.36 4.84
CA THR A 92 0.59 -5.95 6.18
C THR A 92 1.86 -6.76 6.46
N MET A 93 2.73 -6.91 5.47
CA MET A 93 4.01 -7.62 5.60
C MET A 93 4.89 -7.04 6.72
N GLU A 94 4.95 -5.72 6.85
CA GLU A 94 5.68 -5.02 7.92
C GLU A 94 4.76 -4.58 9.08
N LEU A 95 3.58 -5.19 9.24
CA LEU A 95 2.65 -4.82 10.30
C LEU A 95 3.21 -5.20 11.68
N ASP A 96 3.44 -4.20 12.52
CA ASP A 96 3.83 -4.36 13.92
C ASP A 96 2.92 -3.48 14.80
N GLY A 97 2.03 -4.13 15.55
CA GLY A 97 1.09 -3.49 16.46
C GLY A 97 0.21 -2.43 15.78
N GLY A 98 0.52 -1.16 16.04
CA GLY A 98 -0.22 0.00 15.54
C GLY A 98 0.42 0.69 14.33
N SER A 99 1.39 0.07 13.67
CA SER A 99 2.08 0.66 12.51
C SER A 99 2.40 -0.37 11.43
N THR A 100 2.44 0.08 10.18
CA THR A 100 2.97 -0.71 9.06
C THR A 100 3.52 0.20 7.98
N GLY A 101 4.38 -0.35 7.11
CA GLY A 101 4.99 0.34 5.98
C GLY A 101 4.89 -0.50 4.72
N PHE A 102 4.77 0.16 3.57
CA PHE A 102 4.90 -0.47 2.27
C PHE A 102 5.39 0.52 1.21
N SER A 103 5.86 -0.01 0.08
CA SER A 103 6.41 0.78 -1.01
C SER A 103 5.67 0.53 -2.32
N LEU A 104 5.51 1.58 -3.13
CA LEU A 104 4.94 1.52 -4.47
C LEU A 104 5.96 1.97 -5.52
N SER A 105 5.94 1.36 -6.70
CA SER A 105 6.73 1.82 -7.85
C SER A 105 6.24 3.17 -8.35
N ARG A 106 7.13 4.18 -8.43
CA ARG A 106 6.78 5.50 -9.01
C ARG A 106 6.42 5.42 -10.49
N GLN A 107 7.07 4.53 -11.24
CA GLN A 107 6.81 4.39 -12.68
C GLN A 107 5.40 3.82 -12.92
N ALA A 108 5.00 2.83 -12.13
CA ALA A 108 3.64 2.30 -12.18
C ALA A 108 2.61 3.36 -11.74
N ALA A 109 2.90 4.07 -10.64
CA ALA A 109 2.03 5.12 -10.12
C ALA A 109 1.77 6.22 -11.16
N LEU A 110 2.80 6.65 -11.90
CA LEU A 110 2.66 7.64 -12.97
C LEU A 110 1.76 7.17 -14.12
N ALA A 111 1.63 5.86 -14.33
CA ALA A 111 0.69 5.24 -15.27
C ALA A 111 -0.70 4.96 -14.63
N GLY A 112 -0.94 5.44 -13.41
CA GLY A 112 -2.18 5.21 -12.67
C GLY A 112 -2.34 3.77 -12.17
N LYS A 113 -1.23 3.05 -11.96
CA LYS A 113 -1.22 1.65 -11.51
C LYS A 113 -0.61 1.52 -10.12
N ALA A 114 -1.25 0.72 -9.28
CA ALA A 114 -0.66 0.23 -8.04
C ALA A 114 0.28 -0.95 -8.35
N SER A 115 1.53 -0.84 -7.88
CA SER A 115 2.53 -1.91 -7.97
C SER A 115 3.37 -1.86 -6.71
N PHE A 116 3.20 -2.86 -5.84
CA PHE A 116 3.91 -2.98 -4.57
C PHE A 116 5.35 -3.44 -4.81
N VAL A 117 6.27 -2.91 -4.00
CA VAL A 117 7.71 -3.22 -4.05
C VAL A 117 8.05 -4.02 -2.80
N ILE A 118 8.45 -5.28 -2.97
CA ILE A 118 8.60 -6.25 -1.87
C ILE A 118 10.07 -6.57 -1.52
N SER A 119 11.00 -6.54 -2.47
CA SER A 119 12.41 -6.87 -2.18
C SER A 119 13.41 -6.13 -3.06
N GLU A 120 13.11 -5.91 -4.34
CA GLU A 120 14.02 -5.22 -5.25
C GLU A 120 13.67 -3.74 -5.40
N ARG A 121 14.71 -2.90 -5.37
CA ARG A 121 14.56 -1.45 -5.53
C ARG A 121 14.00 -1.16 -6.92
N ALA A 122 12.80 -0.57 -6.97
CA ALA A 122 12.12 -0.26 -8.22
C ALA A 122 12.95 0.69 -9.09
N MET A 123 13.06 0.38 -10.39
CA MET A 123 13.61 1.32 -11.36
C MET A 123 12.76 2.59 -11.40
N GLY A 124 13.42 3.75 -11.36
CA GLY A 124 12.74 5.03 -11.25
C GLY A 124 12.20 5.35 -9.85
N GLY A 125 12.62 4.60 -8.82
CA GLY A 125 12.37 4.86 -7.40
C GLY A 125 10.96 4.56 -6.91
N GLU A 126 10.75 4.80 -5.61
CA GLU A 126 9.58 4.33 -4.88
C GLU A 126 8.85 5.46 -4.14
N ILE A 127 7.57 5.21 -3.88
CA ILE A 127 6.74 5.96 -2.94
C ILE A 127 6.64 5.10 -1.69
N ARG A 128 7.18 5.58 -0.57
CA ARG A 128 7.06 4.91 0.73
C ARG A 128 5.83 5.43 1.45
N VAL A 129 5.00 4.51 1.93
CA VAL A 129 3.76 4.80 2.64
C VAL A 129 3.87 4.20 4.03
N GLY A 130 3.66 5.01 5.05
CA GLY A 130 3.58 4.58 6.44
C GLY A 130 2.19 4.81 6.99
N LEU A 131 1.61 3.78 7.61
CA LEU A 131 0.32 3.85 8.30
C LEU A 131 0.55 3.74 9.80
N THR A 132 -0.16 4.54 10.58
CA THR A 132 -0.14 4.45 12.05
C THR A 132 -1.54 4.65 12.63
N GLY A 133 -1.98 3.72 13.47
CA GLY A 133 -3.29 3.76 14.11
C GLY A 133 -3.62 2.48 14.88
N ASP A 134 -4.64 2.54 15.73
CA ASP A 134 -5.15 1.36 16.44
C ASP A 134 -5.94 0.46 15.49
N GLY A 135 -5.70 -0.86 15.54
CA GLY A 135 -6.51 -1.84 14.80
C GLY A 135 -6.25 -1.87 13.30
N LEU A 136 -5.04 -1.55 12.86
CA LEU A 136 -4.65 -1.51 11.44
C LEU A 136 -4.94 -2.81 10.68
N ALA A 137 -4.68 -3.98 11.27
CA ALA A 137 -4.98 -5.27 10.63
C ALA A 137 -6.43 -5.34 10.15
N GLY A 138 -7.38 -5.19 11.08
CA GLY A 138 -8.80 -5.26 10.76
C GLY A 138 -9.28 -4.11 9.87
N TRP A 139 -8.66 -2.93 9.97
CA TRP A 139 -8.95 -1.83 9.06
C TRP A 139 -8.51 -2.17 7.62
N LEU A 140 -7.29 -2.67 7.42
CA LEU A 140 -6.77 -3.08 6.11
C LEU A 140 -7.57 -4.25 5.51
N GLU A 141 -7.97 -5.23 6.31
CA GLU A 141 -8.85 -6.32 5.88
C GLU A 141 -10.18 -5.79 5.33
N GLN A 142 -10.82 -4.86 6.04
CA GLN A 142 -12.06 -4.24 5.61
C GLN A 142 -11.88 -3.43 4.32
N ARG A 143 -10.79 -2.66 4.23
CA ARG A 143 -10.49 -1.79 3.09
C ARG A 143 -10.07 -2.55 1.83
N THR A 144 -9.59 -3.78 1.99
CA THR A 144 -9.23 -4.68 0.88
C THR A 144 -10.28 -5.75 0.57
N SER A 145 -11.42 -5.74 1.27
CA SER A 145 -12.47 -6.75 1.07
C SER A 145 -13.13 -6.65 -0.31
N HIS A 146 -13.44 -7.79 -0.89
CA HIS A 146 -14.15 -7.93 -2.16
C HIS A 146 -14.94 -9.23 -2.23
N ALA A 147 -15.90 -9.32 -3.16
CA ALA A 147 -16.84 -10.44 -3.28
C ALA A 147 -16.17 -11.83 -3.41
N GLY A 148 -14.97 -11.92 -4.01
CA GLY A 148 -14.22 -13.18 -4.05
C GLY A 148 -13.91 -13.79 -2.67
N ARG A 149 -13.88 -12.97 -1.61
CA ARG A 149 -13.67 -13.42 -0.23
C ARG A 149 -14.91 -14.05 0.41
N ASP A 150 -16.08 -13.94 -0.23
CA ASP A 150 -17.28 -14.67 0.20
C ASP A 150 -17.11 -16.18 -0.02
N SER A 151 -16.36 -16.57 -1.07
CA SER A 151 -16.02 -17.96 -1.37
C SER A 151 -14.69 -18.41 -0.77
N VAL A 152 -13.66 -17.55 -0.79
CA VAL A 152 -12.32 -17.85 -0.27
C VAL A 152 -11.94 -16.75 0.72
N PRO A 153 -12.33 -16.87 2.00
CA PRO A 153 -12.03 -15.86 3.01
C PRO A 153 -10.53 -15.61 3.14
N ARG A 154 -10.15 -14.34 3.33
CA ARG A 154 -8.76 -13.91 3.56
C ARG A 154 -8.67 -13.05 4.82
N SER A 155 -7.58 -13.19 5.56
CA SER A 155 -7.24 -12.40 6.74
C SER A 155 -5.73 -12.15 6.79
N VAL A 156 -5.29 -11.16 7.56
CA VAL A 156 -3.87 -10.86 7.71
C VAL A 156 -3.11 -12.08 8.23
N GLY A 157 -2.01 -12.43 7.55
CA GLY A 157 -1.15 -13.56 7.93
C GLY A 157 -1.82 -14.93 7.83
N ASP A 158 -2.86 -15.06 7.01
CA ASP A 158 -3.45 -16.37 6.71
C ASP A 158 -2.48 -17.27 5.91
N GLY A 159 -2.83 -18.54 5.77
CA GLY A 159 -2.02 -19.51 5.01
C GLY A 159 -2.06 -19.34 3.49
N LEU A 160 -2.69 -18.28 2.97
CA LEU A 160 -2.81 -17.95 1.55
C LEU A 160 -2.11 -16.63 1.20
N ALA A 161 -1.50 -15.96 2.18
CA ALA A 161 -0.68 -14.77 1.99
C ALA A 161 0.50 -15.06 1.05
N MET A 162 0.85 -14.10 0.20
CA MET A 162 2.08 -14.17 -0.58
C MET A 162 3.31 -14.29 0.33
N THR A 163 4.40 -14.86 -0.17
CA THR A 163 5.65 -14.98 0.60
C THR A 163 6.36 -13.63 0.75
N ASP A 164 7.38 -13.58 1.60
CA ASP A 164 8.21 -12.38 1.80
C ASP A 164 9.00 -11.98 0.54
N GLU A 165 9.13 -12.87 -0.44
CA GLU A 165 9.69 -12.61 -1.77
C GLU A 165 8.64 -12.14 -2.79
N GLY A 166 7.36 -12.07 -2.40
CA GLY A 166 6.25 -11.66 -3.25
C GLY A 166 5.67 -12.77 -4.13
N GLU A 167 6.04 -14.03 -3.89
CA GLU A 167 5.53 -15.17 -4.65
C GLU A 167 4.16 -15.61 -4.12
N PRO A 168 3.20 -15.94 -5.01
CA PRO A 168 1.88 -16.40 -4.60
C PRO A 168 1.95 -17.84 -4.06
N VAL A 169 1.24 -18.10 -2.96
CA VAL A 169 1.13 -19.48 -2.40
C VAL A 169 0.14 -20.34 -3.17
N GLU A 170 -1.01 -19.77 -3.58
CA GLU A 170 -2.06 -20.46 -4.32
C GLU A 170 -2.85 -19.47 -5.17
N TRP A 171 -3.36 -19.93 -6.31
CA TRP A 171 -4.29 -19.19 -7.17
C TRP A 171 -5.65 -19.88 -7.18
N PHE A 172 -6.72 -19.07 -7.28
CA PHE A 172 -8.07 -19.59 -7.34
C PHE A 172 -8.76 -19.18 -8.63
N ASN A 173 -9.46 -20.12 -9.26
CA ASN A 173 -10.36 -19.81 -10.36
C ASN A 173 -11.61 -19.06 -9.84
N ARG A 174 -12.52 -18.66 -10.74
CA ARG A 174 -13.74 -17.91 -10.36
C ARG A 174 -14.72 -18.69 -9.48
N GLU A 175 -14.57 -20.01 -9.40
CA GLU A 175 -15.41 -20.91 -8.60
C GLU A 175 -14.79 -21.21 -7.23
N GLY A 176 -13.59 -20.69 -6.96
CA GLY A 176 -12.85 -20.94 -5.73
C GLY A 176 -12.02 -22.23 -5.73
N ASN A 177 -11.81 -22.84 -6.90
CA ASN A 177 -10.94 -24.01 -7.04
C ASN A 177 -9.48 -23.58 -7.17
N ARG A 178 -8.58 -24.34 -6.54
CA ARG A 178 -7.12 -24.14 -6.62
C ARG A 178 -6.63 -24.34 -8.06
N THR A 179 -5.55 -23.67 -8.45
CA THR A 179 -5.03 -23.78 -9.83
C THR A 179 -3.52 -23.96 -9.93
N ILE A 180 -2.76 -23.79 -8.85
CA ILE A 180 -1.33 -24.09 -8.88
C ILE A 180 -1.12 -25.61 -8.78
N GLY A 181 -0.39 -26.18 -9.73
CA GLY A 181 -0.06 -27.62 -9.76
C GLY A 181 -1.14 -28.54 -10.33
N GLU A 182 -2.20 -27.98 -10.94
CA GLU A 182 -3.12 -28.73 -11.78
C GLU A 182 -2.57 -28.78 -13.22
N ASP A 183 -1.79 -29.82 -13.53
CA ASP A 183 -1.45 -30.24 -14.91
C ASP A 183 -2.55 -31.16 -15.49
#